data_AF-A0A094ZQA8-F1
#
_entry.id   AF-A0A094ZQA8-F1
#
_cell.length_a   1.000
_cell.length_b   1.000
_cell.length_c   1.000
_cell.angle_alpha   90.00
_cell.angle_beta   90.00
_cell.angle_gamma   90.00
#
_symmetry.space_group_name_H-M   'P 1'
#
loop_
_entity.id
_entity.type
_entity.pdbx_description
1 polymer ?
#
loop_
_entity_poly.entity_id
_entity_poly.type
_entity_poly.pdbx_seq_one_letter_code
_entity_poly.pdbx_strand_id
1 'polypeptide(L)'
;EGDVLTFFEKENRPFSVVDVCSALKNYGKTGISRALDDLVEEGSIKEKVYGKQKVYVYDQTKLPSFDENEIRKMEAQYANLSVELTEEQKKLKSVIEELKKITSSLTKEEAEKELTQVNEKLNEIEVEVKALKAKGPGIAEADLKLVSENHTKMISEWRKRKRIAMNIVDAVAESYPSSKKQLMSDIGIETDEDRGITIPT
;
A
#
# COMPACT_ATOMS: atom_id res chain seq x y z
N GLU A 1 -11.31 16.04 -52.35
CA GLU A 1 -12.73 16.03 -51.89
C GLU A 1 -13.12 14.90 -50.92
N GLY A 2 -12.74 13.64 -51.15
CA GLY A 2 -13.34 12.46 -50.47
C GLY A 2 -13.39 12.48 -48.93
N ASP A 3 -12.30 12.82 -48.26
CA ASP A 3 -12.25 12.87 -46.79
C ASP A 3 -13.14 13.99 -46.21
N VAL A 4 -13.26 15.10 -46.94
CA VAL A 4 -14.13 16.22 -46.55
C VAL A 4 -15.58 15.80 -46.68
N LEU A 5 -15.96 15.16 -47.79
CA LEU A 5 -17.32 14.66 -47.97
C LEU A 5 -17.72 13.64 -46.89
N THR A 6 -16.84 12.67 -46.62
CA THR A 6 -17.05 11.63 -45.59
C THR A 6 -17.23 12.25 -44.21
N PHE A 7 -16.46 13.30 -43.90
CA PHE A 7 -16.60 14.04 -42.65
C PHE A 7 -18.00 14.68 -42.54
N PHE A 8 -18.47 15.37 -43.58
CA PHE A 8 -19.78 16.02 -43.57
C PHE A 8 -20.94 15.02 -43.54
N GLU A 9 -20.84 13.91 -44.25
CA GLU A 9 -21.85 12.85 -44.25
C GLU A 9 -21.99 12.20 -42.86
N LYS A 10 -20.86 11.94 -42.18
CA LYS A 10 -20.85 11.30 -40.88
C LYS A 10 -21.32 12.21 -39.75
N GLU A 11 -20.81 13.44 -39.70
CA GLU A 11 -21.15 14.38 -38.62
C GLU A 11 -22.52 15.02 -38.83
N ASN A 12 -22.97 15.12 -40.09
CA ASN A 12 -24.26 15.62 -40.54
C ASN A 12 -24.74 16.91 -39.84
N ARG A 13 -23.80 17.80 -39.53
CA ARG A 13 -24.01 19.10 -38.88
C ARG A 13 -23.37 20.22 -39.70
N PRO A 14 -23.82 21.49 -39.57
CA PRO A 14 -23.20 22.60 -40.27
C PRO A 14 -21.84 22.97 -39.68
N PHE A 15 -20.83 23.18 -40.52
CA PHE A 15 -19.47 23.55 -40.12
C PHE A 15 -18.93 24.72 -40.94
N SER A 16 -18.03 25.52 -40.34
CA SER A 16 -17.23 26.50 -41.07
C SER A 16 -15.95 25.87 -41.62
N VAL A 17 -15.27 26.56 -42.55
CA VAL A 17 -13.95 26.13 -43.06
C VAL A 17 -12.96 25.92 -41.91
N VAL A 18 -13.01 26.75 -40.87
CA VAL A 18 -12.10 26.67 -39.72
C VAL A 18 -12.34 25.40 -38.92
N ASP A 19 -13.61 25.04 -38.70
CA ASP A 19 -13.99 23.82 -37.97
C ASP A 19 -13.52 22.58 -38.73
N VAL A 20 -13.72 22.56 -40.05
CA VAL A 20 -13.26 21.47 -40.92
C VAL A 20 -11.74 21.36 -40.90
N CYS A 21 -11.01 22.48 -40.93
CA CYS A 21 -9.54 22.47 -40.79
C CYS A 21 -9.08 21.92 -39.43
N SER A 22 -9.85 22.19 -38.37
CA SER A 22 -9.55 21.69 -37.02
C SER A 22 -9.81 20.19 -36.90
N ALA A 23 -10.87 19.68 -37.55
CA ALA A 23 -11.19 18.26 -37.59
C ALA A 23 -10.24 17.47 -38.51
N LEU A 24 -9.92 18.03 -39.68
CA LEU A 24 -9.11 17.40 -40.73
C LEU A 24 -7.70 18.01 -40.79
N LYS A 25 -6.96 17.89 -39.68
CA LYS A 25 -5.63 18.51 -39.49
C LYS A 25 -4.56 18.10 -40.50
N ASN A 26 -4.78 17.00 -41.21
CA ASN A 26 -3.86 16.46 -42.21
C ASN A 26 -3.87 17.26 -43.52
N TYR A 27 -4.81 18.20 -43.68
CA TYR A 27 -4.98 18.98 -44.89
C TYR A 27 -4.78 20.48 -44.63
N GLY A 28 -4.15 21.16 -45.59
CA GLY A 28 -4.01 22.61 -45.56
C GLY A 28 -5.33 23.33 -45.81
N LYS A 29 -5.51 24.52 -45.21
CA LYS A 29 -6.73 25.33 -45.34
C LYS A 29 -7.15 25.61 -46.79
N THR A 30 -6.18 25.84 -47.67
CA THR A 30 -6.43 26.08 -49.10
C THR A 30 -7.00 24.84 -49.79
N GLY A 31 -6.48 23.66 -49.48
CA GLY A 31 -6.98 22.39 -50.03
C GLY A 31 -8.38 22.07 -49.53
N ILE A 32 -8.66 22.33 -48.25
CA ILE A 32 -10.00 22.15 -47.67
C ILE A 32 -10.99 23.14 -48.29
N SER A 33 -10.62 24.41 -48.43
CA SER A 33 -11.51 25.42 -49.03
C SER A 33 -11.86 25.06 -50.47
N ARG A 34 -10.87 24.64 -51.26
CA ARG A 34 -11.10 24.20 -52.64
C ARG A 34 -12.01 22.97 -52.69
N ALA A 35 -11.74 21.95 -51.88
CA ALA A 35 -12.58 20.77 -51.82
C ALA A 35 -14.03 21.10 -51.40
N LEU A 36 -14.24 22.08 -50.51
CA LEU A 36 -15.57 22.55 -50.13
C LEU A 36 -16.28 23.22 -51.30
N ASP A 37 -15.59 24.10 -52.04
CA ASP A 37 -16.15 24.78 -53.20
C ASP A 37 -16.50 23.75 -54.31
N ASP A 38 -15.61 22.80 -54.58
CA ASP A 38 -15.84 21.71 -55.55
C ASP A 38 -17.05 20.83 -55.14
N LEU A 39 -17.16 20.46 -53.85
CA LEU A 39 -18.28 19.68 -53.31
C LEU A 39 -19.62 20.45 -53.31
N VAL A 40 -19.57 21.78 -53.26
CA VAL A 40 -20.74 22.64 -53.39
C VAL A 40 -21.18 22.73 -54.85
N GLU A 41 -20.23 22.81 -55.79
CA GLU A 41 -20.51 22.78 -57.23
C GLU A 41 -21.12 21.43 -57.67
N GLU A 42 -20.60 20.33 -57.13
CA GLU A 42 -21.15 18.98 -57.32
C GLU A 42 -22.52 18.76 -56.63
N GLY A 43 -22.95 19.70 -55.78
CA GLY A 43 -24.20 19.60 -55.03
C GLY A 43 -24.18 18.53 -53.93
N SER A 44 -23.00 18.09 -53.48
CA SER A 44 -22.85 17.17 -52.34
C SER A 44 -22.92 17.88 -50.99
N ILE A 45 -22.53 19.16 -50.98
CA ILE A 45 -22.58 20.03 -49.81
C ILE A 45 -23.35 21.29 -50.18
N LYS A 46 -24.13 21.83 -49.23
CA LYS A 46 -24.78 23.13 -49.36
C LYS A 46 -23.99 24.19 -48.62
N GLU A 47 -23.68 25.29 -49.30
CA GLU A 47 -23.09 26.48 -48.71
C GLU A 47 -24.17 27.49 -48.34
N LYS A 48 -24.00 28.13 -47.17
CA LYS A 48 -24.74 29.35 -46.79
C LYS A 48 -23.78 30.43 -46.31
N VAL A 49 -23.91 31.61 -46.91
CA VAL A 49 -23.10 32.79 -46.58
C VAL A 49 -23.79 33.63 -45.50
N TYR A 50 -23.06 33.95 -44.44
CA TYR A 50 -23.46 34.86 -43.37
C TYR A 50 -22.46 36.03 -43.29
N GLY A 51 -22.73 37.09 -44.05
CA GLY A 51 -21.82 38.23 -44.15
C GLY A 51 -20.47 37.84 -44.73
N LYS A 52 -19.40 37.86 -43.90
CA LYS A 52 -18.05 37.44 -44.30
C LYS A 52 -17.75 35.96 -44.04
N GLN A 53 -18.62 35.24 -43.35
CA GLN A 53 -18.43 33.83 -42.98
C GLN A 53 -19.27 32.91 -43.86
N LYS A 54 -18.75 31.71 -44.14
CA LYS A 54 -19.44 30.66 -44.88
C LYS A 54 -19.64 29.44 -43.98
N VAL A 55 -20.82 28.84 -44.05
CA VAL A 55 -21.16 27.60 -43.36
C VAL A 55 -21.56 26.57 -44.41
N TYR A 56 -21.06 25.36 -44.25
CA TYR A 56 -21.26 24.25 -45.15
C TYR A 56 -22.01 23.14 -44.40
N VAL A 57 -22.85 22.38 -45.10
CA VAL A 57 -23.56 21.21 -44.54
C VAL A 57 -23.77 20.17 -45.61
N TYR A 58 -23.75 18.89 -45.25
CA TYR A 58 -24.11 17.81 -46.17
C TYR A 58 -25.52 18.02 -46.73
N ASP A 59 -25.73 17.77 -48.02
CA ASP A 59 -27.05 17.93 -48.61
C ASP A 59 -28.02 16.86 -48.09
N GLN A 60 -28.95 17.27 -47.23
CA GLN A 60 -29.96 16.40 -46.63
C GLN A 60 -30.87 15.73 -47.65
N THR A 61 -30.96 16.25 -48.88
CA THR A 61 -31.75 15.60 -49.95
C THR A 61 -31.13 14.29 -50.43
N LYS A 62 -29.85 14.05 -50.13
CA LYS A 62 -29.17 12.77 -50.42
C LYS A 62 -29.41 11.72 -49.34
N LEU A 63 -30.03 12.08 -48.21
CA LEU A 63 -30.38 11.15 -47.15
C LEU A 63 -31.74 10.49 -47.45
N PRO A 64 -31.94 9.23 -47.02
CA PRO A 64 -33.23 8.57 -47.16
C PRO A 64 -34.31 9.32 -46.37
N SER A 65 -35.47 9.52 -46.98
CA SER A 65 -36.67 9.97 -46.27
C SER A 65 -37.38 8.76 -45.68
N PHE A 66 -37.68 8.80 -44.39
CA PHE A 66 -38.46 7.77 -43.73
C PHE A 66 -39.93 8.19 -43.64
N ASP A 67 -40.84 7.24 -43.80
CA ASP A 67 -42.26 7.48 -43.54
C ASP A 67 -42.59 7.36 -42.03
N GLU A 68 -43.78 7.82 -41.65
CA GLU A 68 -44.19 7.83 -40.23
C GLU A 68 -44.28 6.42 -39.64
N ASN A 69 -44.58 5.40 -40.44
CA ASN A 69 -44.65 4.02 -39.96
C ASN A 69 -43.26 3.43 -39.73
N GLU A 70 -42.29 3.72 -40.59
CA GLU A 70 -40.89 3.34 -40.43
C GLU A 70 -40.28 3.99 -39.20
N ILE A 71 -40.54 5.28 -38.97
CA ILE A 71 -40.09 5.99 -37.77
C ILE A 71 -40.66 5.31 -36.52
N ARG A 72 -41.97 5.04 -36.48
CA ARG A 72 -42.60 4.34 -35.33
C ARG A 72 -42.02 2.94 -35.09
N LYS A 73 -41.69 2.19 -36.15
CA LYS A 73 -41.03 0.89 -36.03
C LYS A 73 -39.65 1.03 -35.41
N MET A 74 -38.85 2.00 -35.85
CA MET A 74 -37.52 2.26 -35.29
C MET A 74 -37.59 2.72 -33.83
N GLU A 75 -38.55 3.58 -33.49
CA GLU A 75 -38.78 4.00 -32.10
C GLU A 75 -39.15 2.83 -31.18
N ALA A 76 -40.01 1.91 -31.65
CA ALA A 76 -40.34 0.70 -30.91
C ALA A 76 -39.12 -0.22 -30.73
N GLN A 77 -38.31 -0.40 -31.78
CA GLN A 77 -37.06 -1.16 -31.69
C GLN A 77 -36.07 -0.53 -30.72
N TYR A 78 -35.91 0.79 -30.76
CA TYR A 78 -35.05 1.53 -29.85
C TYR A 78 -35.51 1.37 -28.40
N ALA A 79 -36.81 1.49 -28.14
CA ALA A 79 -37.36 1.30 -26.80
C ALA A 79 -37.09 -0.12 -26.28
N ASN A 80 -37.31 -1.14 -27.11
CA ASN A 80 -37.06 -2.54 -26.73
C ASN A 80 -35.56 -2.79 -26.45
N LEU A 81 -34.67 -2.36 -27.35
CA LEU A 81 -33.23 -2.50 -27.18
C LEU A 81 -32.71 -1.73 -25.96
N SER A 82 -33.29 -0.57 -25.66
CA SER A 82 -32.95 0.21 -24.47
C SER A 82 -33.30 -0.56 -23.19
N VAL A 83 -34.48 -1.19 -23.15
CA VAL A 83 -34.89 -2.05 -22.02
C VAL A 83 -33.93 -3.25 -21.90
N GLU A 84 -33.70 -3.99 -22.97
CA GLU A 84 -32.78 -5.14 -22.97
C GLU A 84 -31.38 -4.76 -22.48
N LEU A 85 -30.85 -3.62 -22.94
CA LEU A 85 -29.55 -3.11 -22.50
C LEU A 85 -29.54 -2.83 -21.00
N THR A 86 -30.57 -2.21 -20.46
CA THR A 86 -30.65 -1.92 -19.02
C THR A 86 -30.75 -3.19 -18.17
N GLU A 87 -31.48 -4.21 -18.65
CA GLU A 87 -31.58 -5.49 -17.98
C GLU A 87 -30.25 -6.24 -17.98
N GLU A 88 -29.56 -6.29 -19.12
CA GLU A 88 -28.28 -6.97 -19.24
C GLU A 88 -27.18 -6.27 -18.42
N GLN A 89 -27.18 -4.94 -18.38
CA GLN A 89 -26.32 -4.16 -17.48
C GLN A 89 -26.58 -4.49 -16.00
N LYS A 90 -27.84 -4.71 -15.62
CA LYS A 90 -28.19 -5.09 -14.24
C LYS A 90 -27.69 -6.51 -13.92
N LYS A 91 -27.87 -7.47 -14.84
CA LYS A 91 -27.32 -8.83 -14.68
C LYS A 91 -25.81 -8.82 -14.55
N LEU A 92 -25.13 -8.07 -15.41
CA LEU A 92 -23.67 -7.94 -15.37
C LEU A 92 -23.19 -7.39 -14.02
N LYS A 93 -23.84 -6.35 -13.49
CA LYS A 93 -23.52 -5.82 -12.14
C LYS A 93 -23.67 -6.89 -11.06
N SER A 94 -24.77 -7.65 -11.08
CA SER A 94 -25.00 -8.75 -10.13
C SER A 94 -23.90 -9.80 -10.19
N VAL A 95 -23.52 -10.24 -11.40
CA VAL A 95 -22.47 -11.25 -11.59
C VAL A 95 -21.10 -10.71 -11.14
N ILE A 96 -20.80 -9.44 -11.38
CA ILE A 96 -19.57 -8.81 -10.90
C ILE A 96 -19.53 -8.77 -9.37
N GLU A 97 -20.64 -8.45 -8.71
CA GLU A 97 -20.72 -8.45 -7.25
C GLU A 97 -20.56 -9.85 -6.65
N GLU A 98 -21.18 -10.87 -7.26
CA GLU A 98 -21.00 -12.27 -6.88
C GLU A 98 -19.56 -12.74 -7.07
N LEU A 99 -18.97 -12.43 -8.23
CA LEU A 99 -17.58 -12.76 -8.52
C LEU A 99 -16.67 -12.11 -7.48
N LYS A 100 -16.84 -10.82 -7.20
CA LYS A 100 -16.06 -10.10 -6.18
C LYS A 100 -16.20 -10.73 -4.80
N LYS A 101 -17.40 -11.16 -4.43
CA LYS A 101 -17.64 -11.84 -3.15
C LYS A 101 -16.86 -13.16 -3.09
N ILE A 102 -16.88 -13.95 -4.15
CA ILE A 102 -16.18 -15.25 -4.23
C ILE A 102 -14.66 -15.06 -4.27
N THR A 103 -14.15 -14.08 -5.02
CA THR A 103 -12.71 -13.83 -5.16
C THR A 103 -12.10 -13.00 -4.04
N SER A 104 -12.93 -12.44 -3.13
CA SER A 104 -12.44 -11.74 -1.94
C SER A 104 -11.86 -12.66 -0.86
N SER A 105 -12.13 -13.96 -0.95
CA SER A 105 -11.51 -14.99 -0.11
C SER A 105 -10.36 -15.68 -0.85
N LEU A 106 -9.40 -16.21 -0.08
CA LEU A 106 -8.38 -17.12 -0.59
C LEU A 106 -9.03 -18.23 -1.40
N THR A 107 -8.43 -18.54 -2.54
CA THR A 107 -8.78 -19.77 -3.25
C THR A 107 -8.46 -20.97 -2.37
N LYS A 108 -9.11 -22.11 -2.63
CA LYS A 108 -8.87 -23.35 -1.87
C LYS A 108 -7.38 -23.72 -1.87
N GLU A 109 -6.72 -23.59 -3.01
CA GLU A 109 -5.28 -23.90 -3.17
C GLU A 109 -4.40 -22.95 -2.35
N GLU A 110 -4.69 -21.65 -2.35
CA GLU A 110 -3.96 -20.66 -1.55
C GLU A 110 -4.17 -20.89 -0.05
N ALA A 111 -5.40 -21.19 0.37
CA ALA A 111 -5.73 -21.50 1.75
C ALA A 111 -5.04 -22.78 2.23
N GLU A 112 -4.99 -23.83 1.39
CA GLU A 112 -4.26 -25.07 1.69
C GLU A 112 -2.77 -24.81 1.86
N LYS A 113 -2.16 -24.01 0.97
CA LYS A 113 -0.75 -23.64 1.06
C LYS A 113 -0.42 -22.80 2.29
N GLU A 114 -1.29 -21.85 2.66
CA GLU A 114 -1.10 -21.06 3.88
C GLU A 114 -1.23 -21.92 5.13
N LEU A 115 -2.19 -22.86 5.13
CA LEU A 115 -2.38 -23.81 6.22
C LEU A 115 -1.18 -24.74 6.40
N THR A 116 -0.56 -25.22 5.32
CA THR A 116 0.68 -26.02 5.45
C THR A 116 1.82 -25.20 6.04
N GLN A 117 2.02 -23.97 5.58
CA GLN A 117 3.07 -23.07 6.10
C GLN A 117 2.87 -22.72 7.58
N VAL A 118 1.63 -22.45 7.99
CA VAL A 118 1.31 -22.16 9.39
C VAL A 118 1.57 -23.38 10.27
N ASN A 119 1.19 -24.57 9.81
CA ASN A 119 1.43 -25.82 10.55
C ASN A 119 2.93 -26.15 10.69
N GLU A 120 3.71 -25.92 9.64
CA GLU A 120 5.18 -26.08 9.69
C GLU A 120 5.79 -25.16 10.75
N LYS A 121 5.46 -23.86 10.72
CA LYS A 121 5.92 -22.88 11.72
C LYS A 121 5.47 -23.22 13.14
N LEU A 122 4.23 -23.70 13.29
CA LEU A 122 3.70 -24.09 14.59
C LEU A 122 4.48 -25.27 15.16
N ASN A 123 4.81 -26.26 14.32
CA ASN A 123 5.64 -27.38 14.72
C ASN A 123 7.07 -26.96 15.10
N GLU A 124 7.69 -26.07 14.33
CA GLU A 124 9.01 -25.50 14.66
C GLU A 124 9.01 -24.81 16.03
N ILE A 125 8.04 -23.92 16.27
CA ILE A 125 7.89 -23.20 17.54
C ILE A 125 7.61 -24.18 18.69
N GLU A 126 6.76 -25.20 18.47
CA GLU A 126 6.50 -26.21 19.49
C GLU A 126 7.75 -26.99 19.89
N VAL A 127 8.59 -27.37 18.92
CA VAL A 127 9.86 -28.06 19.18
C VAL A 127 10.79 -27.15 19.97
N GLU A 128 10.91 -25.87 19.58
CA GLU A 128 11.74 -24.90 20.29
C GLU A 128 11.26 -24.69 21.73
N VAL A 129 9.95 -24.51 21.93
CA VAL A 129 9.34 -24.37 23.26
C VAL A 129 9.58 -25.62 24.13
N LYS A 130 9.44 -26.83 23.56
CA LYS A 130 9.73 -28.08 24.27
C LYS A 130 11.21 -28.14 24.68
N ALA A 131 12.12 -27.78 23.77
CA ALA A 131 13.56 -27.75 24.04
C ALA A 131 13.92 -26.72 25.13
N LEU A 132 13.32 -25.53 25.10
CA LEU A 132 13.52 -24.49 26.12
C LEU A 132 12.99 -24.94 27.49
N LYS A 133 11.81 -25.55 27.54
CA LYS A 133 11.25 -26.10 28.79
C LYS A 133 12.09 -27.25 29.37
N ALA A 134 12.71 -28.06 28.51
CA ALA A 134 13.59 -29.14 28.94
C ALA A 134 14.90 -28.64 29.59
N LYS A 135 15.35 -27.42 29.27
CA LYS A 135 16.55 -26.81 29.85
C LYS A 135 16.38 -26.36 31.31
N GLY A 136 15.15 -26.41 31.85
CA GLY A 136 14.82 -26.09 33.24
C GLY A 136 13.69 -25.08 33.38
N PRO A 137 13.22 -24.83 34.61
CA PRO A 137 12.21 -23.80 34.85
C PRO A 137 12.77 -22.42 34.47
N GLY A 138 11.99 -21.65 33.71
CA GLY A 138 12.31 -20.25 33.45
C GLY A 138 12.31 -19.45 34.74
N ILE A 139 13.27 -18.55 34.91
CA ILE A 139 13.30 -17.61 36.03
C ILE A 139 12.32 -16.48 35.70
N ALA A 140 11.40 -16.17 36.61
CA ALA A 140 10.53 -15.02 36.43
C ALA A 140 11.36 -13.73 36.41
N GLU A 141 11.01 -12.78 35.55
CA GLU A 141 11.76 -11.52 35.43
C GLU A 141 11.85 -10.77 36.77
N ALA A 142 10.81 -10.86 37.60
CA ALA A 142 10.78 -10.30 38.95
C ALA A 142 11.81 -10.95 39.88
N ASP A 143 11.94 -12.27 39.85
CA ASP A 143 12.91 -13.00 40.67
C ASP A 143 14.34 -12.69 40.25
N LEU A 144 14.58 -12.58 38.93
CA LEU A 144 15.90 -12.20 38.41
C LEU A 144 16.30 -10.79 38.85
N LYS A 145 15.37 -9.82 38.78
CA LYS A 145 15.60 -8.44 39.26
C LYS A 145 15.90 -8.42 40.76
N LEU A 146 15.08 -9.11 41.57
CA LEU A 146 15.29 -9.18 43.02
C LEU A 146 16.65 -9.78 43.39
N VAL A 147 17.05 -10.88 42.74
CA VAL A 147 18.35 -11.51 42.99
C VAL A 147 19.49 -10.58 42.57
N SER A 148 19.38 -9.90 41.42
CA SER A 148 20.39 -8.95 40.95
C SER A 148 20.55 -7.74 41.88
N GLU A 149 19.43 -7.16 42.33
CA GLU A 149 19.43 -6.04 43.27
C GLU A 149 20.04 -6.44 44.62
N ASN A 150 19.64 -7.61 45.15
CA ASN A 150 20.20 -8.15 46.38
C ASN A 150 21.70 -8.43 46.25
N HIS A 151 22.14 -9.00 45.13
CA HIS A 151 23.54 -9.25 44.85
C HIS A 151 24.36 -7.95 44.87
N THR A 152 23.91 -6.93 44.13
CA THR A 152 24.54 -5.60 44.12
C THR A 152 24.57 -4.96 45.50
N LYS A 153 23.46 -5.05 46.25
CA LYS A 153 23.36 -4.54 47.61
C LYS A 153 24.35 -5.24 48.55
N MET A 154 24.44 -6.57 48.52
CA MET A 154 25.35 -7.33 49.37
C MET A 154 26.83 -7.03 49.05
N ILE A 155 27.19 -6.88 47.77
CA ILE A 155 28.54 -6.45 47.37
C ILE A 155 28.84 -5.04 47.90
N SER A 156 27.88 -4.11 47.78
CA SER A 156 28.07 -2.74 48.28
C SER A 156 28.27 -2.70 49.80
N GLU A 157 27.51 -3.50 50.55
CA GLU A 157 27.61 -3.62 52.00
C GLU A 157 28.94 -4.29 52.41
N TRP A 158 29.38 -5.32 51.70
CA TRP A 158 30.69 -5.94 51.93
C TRP A 158 31.83 -4.92 51.76
N ARG A 159 31.86 -4.17 50.64
CA ARG A 159 32.87 -3.12 50.39
C ARG A 159 32.83 -2.03 51.46
N LYS A 160 31.64 -1.59 51.87
CA LYS A 160 31.46 -0.56 52.91
C LYS A 160 31.96 -1.05 54.26
N ARG A 161 31.55 -2.24 54.70
CA ARG A 161 31.93 -2.81 55.99
C ARG A 161 33.42 -3.11 56.07
N LYS A 162 34.02 -3.66 55.02
CA LYS A 162 35.47 -3.87 54.93
C LYS A 162 36.24 -2.56 55.08
N ARG A 163 35.79 -1.49 54.41
CA ARG A 163 36.41 -0.16 54.52
C ARG A 163 36.32 0.40 55.93
N ILE A 164 35.15 0.33 56.56
CA ILE A 164 34.96 0.81 57.94
C ILE A 164 35.86 0.03 58.90
N ALA A 165 35.87 -1.30 58.82
CA ALA A 165 36.71 -2.14 59.66
C ALA A 165 38.20 -1.80 59.47
N MET A 166 38.67 -1.65 58.24
CA MET A 166 40.07 -1.28 57.98
C MET A 166 40.43 0.11 58.45
N ASN A 167 39.54 1.10 58.30
CA ASN A 167 39.75 2.45 58.85
C ASN A 167 39.91 2.43 60.38
N ILE A 168 39.13 1.59 61.07
CA ILE A 168 39.26 1.42 62.54
C ILE A 168 40.60 0.77 62.88
N VAL A 169 40.98 -0.29 62.16
CA VAL A 169 42.28 -0.95 62.36
C VAL A 169 43.43 0.03 62.12
N ASP A 170 43.34 0.86 61.07
CA ASP A 170 44.35 1.88 60.77
C ASP A 170 44.46 2.92 61.88
N ALA A 171 43.33 3.45 62.37
CA ALA A 171 43.32 4.41 63.47
C ALA A 171 43.91 3.84 64.78
N VAL A 172 43.67 2.57 65.09
CA VAL A 172 44.26 1.92 66.27
C VAL A 172 45.76 1.68 66.05
N ALA A 173 46.15 1.24 64.85
CA ALA A 173 47.53 0.95 64.49
C ALA A 173 48.45 2.18 64.60
N GLU A 174 47.94 3.41 64.41
CA GLU A 174 48.71 4.66 64.59
C GLU A 174 49.33 4.79 66.00
N SER A 175 48.67 4.22 67.01
CA SER A 175 49.13 4.24 68.41
C SER A 175 49.69 2.90 68.90
N TYR A 176 49.73 1.88 68.03
CA TYR A 176 50.13 0.53 68.39
C TYR A 176 51.66 0.35 68.28
N PRO A 177 52.32 -0.31 69.24
CA PRO A 177 53.79 -0.46 69.28
C PRO A 177 54.37 -1.38 68.19
N SER A 178 53.57 -1.94 67.29
CA SER A 178 53.97 -2.92 66.27
C SER A 178 53.23 -2.72 64.95
N SER A 179 53.54 -3.53 63.93
CA SER A 179 52.91 -3.39 62.61
C SER A 179 51.40 -3.67 62.62
N LYS A 180 50.67 -3.06 61.68
CA LYS A 180 49.23 -3.32 61.43
C LYS A 180 48.91 -4.81 61.28
N LYS A 181 49.79 -5.57 60.62
CA LYS A 181 49.62 -7.02 60.42
C LYS A 181 49.72 -7.80 61.73
N GLN A 182 50.64 -7.40 62.61
CA GLN A 182 50.77 -7.99 63.94
C GLN A 182 49.56 -7.63 64.79
N LEU A 183 49.11 -6.37 64.77
CA LEU A 183 47.87 -5.95 65.44
C LEU A 183 46.67 -6.80 65.02
N MET A 184 46.43 -6.95 63.72
CA MET A 184 45.32 -7.77 63.19
C MET A 184 45.43 -9.23 63.62
N SER A 185 46.64 -9.79 63.64
CA SER A 185 46.89 -11.16 64.14
C SER A 185 46.64 -11.29 65.65
N ASP A 186 47.08 -10.32 66.45
CA ASP A 186 46.97 -10.34 67.92
C ASP A 186 45.50 -10.23 68.37
N ILE A 187 44.67 -9.50 67.62
CA ILE A 187 43.22 -9.35 67.87
C ILE A 187 42.36 -10.36 67.11
N GLY A 188 42.97 -11.25 66.31
CA GLY A 188 42.27 -12.33 65.60
C GLY A 188 41.42 -11.88 64.40
N ILE A 189 41.78 -10.78 63.72
CA ILE A 189 41.14 -10.37 62.46
C ILE A 189 41.76 -11.14 61.30
N GLU A 190 40.92 -11.84 60.54
CA GLU A 190 41.26 -12.47 59.27
C GLU A 190 40.67 -11.65 58.11
N THR A 191 41.45 -11.47 57.04
CA THR A 191 40.99 -10.75 55.84
C THR A 191 40.46 -11.69 54.77
N ASP A 192 39.63 -11.16 53.87
CA ASP A 192 39.16 -11.93 52.70
C ASP A 192 40.35 -12.45 51.88
N GLU A 193 41.40 -11.64 51.76
CA GLU A 193 42.65 -11.98 51.07
C GLU A 193 43.39 -13.14 51.73
N ASP A 194 43.38 -13.25 53.07
CA ASP A 194 43.99 -14.38 53.80
C ASP A 194 43.28 -15.71 53.51
N ARG A 195 42.00 -15.64 53.10
CA ARG A 195 41.18 -16.79 52.71
C ARG A 195 41.12 -16.99 51.19
N GLY A 196 41.86 -16.19 50.41
CA GLY A 196 41.88 -16.26 48.94
C GLY A 196 40.58 -15.77 48.28
N ILE A 197 39.77 -14.99 49.00
CA ILE A 197 38.49 -14.48 48.54
C ILE A 197 38.67 -13.06 48.01
N THR A 198 38.21 -12.81 46.79
CA THR A 198 38.17 -11.47 46.19
C THR A 198 36.72 -11.00 46.06
N ILE A 199 36.49 -9.72 46.34
CA ILE A 199 35.16 -9.14 46.17
C ILE A 199 34.83 -9.14 44.67
N PRO A 200 33.70 -9.73 44.24
CA PRO A 200 33.29 -9.69 42.85
C PRO A 200 33.20 -8.24 42.34
N THR A 201 33.66 -8.01 41.12
CA THR A 201 33.67 -6.69 40.46
C THR A 201 32.26 -6.27 40.09
#